data_AF-A0A7J6N8U9-F1
#
_entry.id   AF-A0A7J6N8U9-F1
#
_cell.length_a   1.000
_cell.length_b   1.000
_cell.length_c   1.000
_cell.angle_alpha   90.00
_cell.angle_beta   90.00
_cell.angle_gamma   90.00
#
_symmetry.space_group_name_H-M   'P 1'
#
loop_
_entity.id
_entity.type
_entity.pdbx_description
1 polymer ?
#
loop_
_entity_poly.entity_id
_entity_poly.type
_entity_poly.pdbx_seq_one_letter_code
_entity_poly.pdbx_strand_id
1 'polypeptide(L)'
;MPAYHSAMKSLESLDKKDIQEAKSFTKPPALVEVVLKAVCLLLGKKETWDDAKKVMGDMGFLQSLKSYDKDSLASNQKLTAKLQTYISRDDFNAESVSRVSKAATSLCMWVIAMDVYGRVARGIEPKKAKLAEAEKMLADAEHQLAAKKAVLKEVEDRVEGLRAKLSQAKQKAQQLEKDMEIATIKLGRAEKLLAGLGNEAVRWKAASEQLEQNLKDIVGNVVLGGGFVAYLGPFTADFREKLTEKWIQECLGEEVQLAVDSRWSCDAVLGDPA
;
A
#
# COMPACT_ATOMS: atom_id res chain seq x y z
N MET A 1 -9.66 -26.94 -40.67
CA MET A 1 -9.80 -28.35 -41.08
C MET A 1 -9.68 -28.48 -42.61
N PRO A 2 -8.54 -28.92 -43.15
CA PRO A 2 -8.28 -28.95 -44.61
C PRO A 2 -9.26 -29.79 -45.45
N ALA A 3 -9.65 -30.98 -44.98
CA ALA A 3 -10.59 -31.85 -45.69
C ALA A 3 -11.98 -31.21 -45.91
N TYR A 4 -12.46 -30.46 -44.92
CA TYR A 4 -13.71 -29.69 -45.02
C TYR A 4 -13.64 -28.59 -46.07
N HIS A 5 -12.53 -27.84 -46.12
CA HIS A 5 -12.37 -26.75 -47.09
C HIS A 5 -12.24 -27.29 -48.52
N SER A 6 -11.57 -28.44 -48.70
CA SER A 6 -11.48 -29.11 -50.00
C SER A 6 -12.85 -29.56 -50.52
N ALA A 7 -13.67 -30.16 -49.65
CA ALA A 7 -15.02 -30.59 -50.02
C ALA A 7 -15.96 -29.41 -50.33
N MET A 8 -15.89 -28.33 -49.55
CA MET A 8 -16.66 -27.10 -49.82
C MET A 8 -16.27 -26.46 -51.16
N LYS A 9 -14.98 -26.43 -51.48
CA LYS A 9 -14.48 -25.94 -52.78
C LYS A 9 -14.93 -26.82 -53.95
N SER A 10 -15.02 -28.13 -53.76
CA SER A 10 -15.56 -29.05 -54.77
C SER A 10 -17.08 -28.94 -54.94
N LEU A 11 -17.80 -28.54 -53.89
CA LEU A 11 -19.23 -28.21 -53.98
C LEU A 11 -19.50 -26.87 -54.67
N GLU A 12 -18.53 -25.96 -54.63
CA GLU A 12 -18.58 -24.67 -55.35
C GLU A 12 -18.30 -24.80 -56.84
N SER A 13 -17.53 -25.81 -57.26
CA SER A 13 -17.25 -26.10 -58.67
C SER A 13 -18.33 -26.96 -59.37
N LEU A 14 -19.42 -27.25 -58.66
CA LEU A 14 -20.54 -28.07 -59.10
C LEU A 14 -21.62 -27.17 -59.75
N ASP A 15 -21.89 -27.39 -61.03
CA ASP A 15 -22.92 -26.65 -61.76
C ASP A 15 -24.28 -27.36 -61.76
N LYS A 16 -25.37 -26.61 -61.98
CA LYS A 16 -26.74 -27.18 -62.08
C LYS A 16 -26.86 -28.29 -63.14
N LYS A 17 -26.03 -28.24 -64.19
CA LYS A 17 -25.99 -29.25 -65.25
C LYS A 17 -25.48 -30.60 -64.73
N ASP A 18 -24.42 -30.60 -63.93
CA ASP A 18 -23.83 -31.80 -63.34
C ASP A 18 -24.83 -32.51 -62.39
N ILE A 19 -25.66 -31.73 -61.68
CA ILE A 19 -26.73 -32.27 -60.81
C ILE A 19 -27.91 -32.81 -61.65
N GLN A 20 -28.25 -32.15 -62.77
CA GLN A 20 -29.28 -32.66 -63.68
C GLN A 20 -28.86 -33.97 -64.35
N GLU A 21 -27.58 -34.14 -64.71
CA GLU A 21 -27.06 -35.43 -65.19
C GLU A 21 -27.23 -36.53 -64.15
N ALA A 22 -26.86 -36.27 -62.89
CA ALA A 22 -27.04 -37.23 -61.81
C ALA A 22 -28.53 -37.56 -61.53
N LYS A 23 -29.44 -36.62 -61.79
CA LYS A 23 -30.90 -36.83 -61.67
C LYS A 23 -31.49 -37.62 -62.84
N SER A 24 -30.88 -37.53 -64.03
CA SER A 24 -31.40 -38.11 -65.27
C SER A 24 -31.35 -39.65 -65.33
N PHE A 25 -30.63 -40.29 -64.40
CA PHE A 25 -30.58 -41.75 -64.33
C PHE A 25 -31.97 -42.38 -64.07
N THR A 26 -32.43 -43.19 -65.03
CA THR A 26 -33.63 -44.02 -64.93
C THR A 26 -33.44 -45.15 -63.93
N LYS A 27 -32.27 -45.81 -63.95
CA LYS A 27 -31.78 -46.73 -62.92
C LYS A 27 -30.42 -46.23 -62.42
N PRO A 28 -30.30 -45.80 -61.15
CA PRO A 28 -29.05 -45.23 -60.65
C PRO A 28 -27.94 -46.29 -60.58
N PRO A 29 -26.69 -45.93 -60.95
CA PRO A 29 -25.53 -46.74 -60.60
C PRO A 29 -25.46 -46.95 -59.09
N ALA A 30 -25.12 -48.16 -58.64
CA ALA A 30 -25.12 -48.52 -57.22
C ALA A 30 -24.32 -47.54 -56.34
N LEU A 31 -23.17 -47.06 -56.83
CA LEU A 31 -22.34 -46.07 -56.14
C LEU A 31 -23.01 -44.70 -55.98
N VAL A 32 -23.68 -44.22 -57.03
CA VAL A 32 -24.40 -42.93 -57.02
C VAL A 32 -25.60 -43.00 -56.07
N GLU A 33 -26.31 -44.12 -56.05
CA GLU A 33 -27.42 -44.36 -55.13
C GLU A 33 -26.97 -44.34 -53.67
N VAL A 34 -25.85 -44.99 -53.35
CA VAL A 34 -25.29 -45.03 -51.99
C VAL A 34 -24.85 -43.65 -51.50
N VAL A 35 -24.15 -42.87 -52.35
CA VAL A 35 -23.75 -41.48 -52.02
C VAL A 35 -24.96 -40.60 -51.75
N LEU A 36 -26.00 -40.69 -52.58
CA LEU A 36 -27.19 -39.87 -52.42
C LEU A 36 -28.05 -40.29 -51.22
N LYS A 37 -28.09 -41.58 -50.87
CA LYS A 37 -28.68 -42.03 -49.61
C LYS A 37 -27.95 -41.45 -48.39
N ALA A 38 -26.62 -41.40 -48.43
CA ALA A 38 -25.83 -40.78 -47.36
C ALA A 38 -26.06 -39.25 -47.25
N VAL A 39 -26.23 -38.56 -48.38
CA VAL A 39 -26.62 -37.14 -48.39
C VAL A 39 -28.04 -36.93 -47.85
N CYS A 40 -29.01 -37.77 -48.24
CA CYS A 40 -30.37 -37.73 -47.71
C CYS A 40 -30.40 -37.98 -46.20
N LEU A 41 -29.59 -38.91 -45.70
CA LEU A 41 -29.43 -39.19 -44.27
C LEU A 41 -28.93 -37.95 -43.51
N LEU A 42 -27.92 -37.24 -44.04
CA LEU A 42 -27.40 -36.01 -43.42
C LEU A 42 -28.44 -34.89 -43.40
N LEU A 43 -29.26 -34.77 -44.45
CA LEU A 43 -30.35 -33.79 -44.56
C LEU A 43 -31.64 -34.21 -43.83
N GLY A 44 -31.65 -35.35 -43.12
CA GLY A 44 -32.80 -35.84 -42.38
C GLY A 44 -33.98 -36.27 -43.25
N LYS A 45 -33.74 -36.61 -44.52
CA LYS A 45 -34.72 -37.13 -45.47
C LYS A 45 -34.66 -38.67 -45.52
N LYS A 46 -35.71 -39.31 -46.04
CA LYS A 46 -35.73 -40.78 -46.16
C LYS A 46 -34.67 -41.25 -47.16
N GLU A 47 -34.05 -42.39 -46.87
CA GLU A 47 -32.95 -43.00 -47.63
C GLU A 47 -33.45 -43.74 -48.90
N THR A 48 -34.37 -43.12 -49.65
CA THR A 48 -34.94 -43.66 -50.90
C THR A 48 -34.44 -42.88 -52.12
N TRP A 49 -34.37 -43.55 -53.27
CA TRP A 49 -33.98 -42.91 -54.53
C TRP A 49 -34.95 -41.80 -54.95
N ASP A 50 -36.25 -41.98 -54.70
CA ASP A 50 -37.26 -40.97 -55.03
C ASP A 50 -37.09 -39.69 -54.21
N ASP A 51 -36.73 -39.82 -52.93
CA ASP A 51 -36.47 -38.66 -52.08
C ASP A 51 -35.11 -38.02 -52.41
N ALA A 52 -34.09 -38.80 -52.80
CA ALA A 52 -32.86 -38.26 -53.35
C ALA A 52 -33.09 -37.43 -54.63
N LYS A 53 -33.96 -37.90 -55.53
CA LYS A 53 -34.36 -37.14 -56.74
C LYS A 53 -35.09 -35.84 -56.42
N LYS A 54 -35.91 -35.82 -55.37
CA LYS A 54 -36.58 -34.60 -54.89
C LYS A 54 -35.58 -33.61 -54.29
N VAL A 55 -34.66 -34.10 -53.46
CA VAL A 55 -33.62 -33.30 -52.81
C VAL A 55 -32.68 -32.67 -53.84
N MET A 56 -32.22 -33.42 -54.84
CA MET A 56 -31.42 -32.88 -55.96
C MET A 56 -32.21 -31.91 -56.85
N GLY A 57 -33.54 -32.02 -56.88
CA GLY A 57 -34.42 -31.14 -57.66
C GLY A 57 -34.72 -29.81 -56.99
N ASP A 58 -34.38 -29.64 -55.72
CA ASP A 58 -34.61 -28.41 -54.98
C ASP A 58 -33.63 -27.31 -55.47
N MET A 59 -34.16 -26.13 -55.78
CA MET A 59 -33.35 -24.98 -56.21
C MET A 59 -32.35 -24.55 -55.13
N GLY A 60 -32.63 -24.85 -53.86
CA GLY A 60 -31.77 -24.55 -52.71
C GLY A 60 -30.79 -25.66 -52.33
N PHE A 61 -30.75 -26.80 -53.01
CA PHE A 61 -29.99 -27.99 -52.57
C PHE A 61 -28.51 -27.70 -52.25
N LEU A 62 -27.78 -27.08 -53.18
CA LEU A 62 -26.37 -26.72 -52.97
C LEU A 62 -26.20 -25.72 -51.82
N GLN A 63 -27.13 -24.79 -51.67
CA GLN A 63 -27.09 -23.81 -50.58
C GLN A 63 -27.31 -24.50 -49.23
N SER A 64 -28.25 -25.44 -49.16
CA SER A 64 -28.54 -26.25 -47.97
C SER A 64 -27.35 -27.11 -47.54
N LEU A 65 -26.55 -27.61 -48.48
CA LEU A 65 -25.29 -28.34 -48.18
C LEU A 65 -24.20 -27.41 -47.63
N LYS A 66 -24.11 -26.18 -48.16
CA LYS A 66 -23.14 -25.18 -47.71
C LYS A 66 -23.50 -24.58 -46.35
N SER A 67 -24.78 -24.34 -46.09
CA SER A 67 -25.29 -23.80 -44.84
C SER A 67 -25.63 -24.90 -43.82
N TYR A 68 -25.20 -26.14 -44.06
CA TYR A 68 -25.48 -27.25 -43.16
C TYR A 68 -24.81 -27.02 -41.81
N ASP A 69 -25.57 -27.23 -40.73
CA ASP A 69 -25.06 -27.12 -39.37
C ASP A 69 -24.12 -28.29 -39.05
N LYS A 70 -22.84 -28.06 -39.31
CA LYS A 70 -21.73 -28.97 -39.03
C LYS A 70 -21.60 -29.35 -37.55
N ASP A 71 -22.08 -28.50 -36.63
CA ASP A 71 -21.97 -28.73 -35.19
C ASP A 71 -23.11 -29.62 -34.67
N SER A 72 -24.27 -29.61 -35.33
CA SER A 72 -25.37 -30.57 -35.08
C SER A 72 -24.95 -32.04 -35.29
N LEU A 73 -23.97 -32.30 -36.16
CA LEU A 73 -23.49 -33.64 -36.50
C LEU A 73 -22.60 -34.23 -35.40
N ALA A 74 -21.88 -33.37 -34.65
CA ALA A 74 -21.09 -33.77 -33.50
C ALA A 74 -21.97 -34.27 -32.35
N SER A 75 -23.14 -33.63 -32.17
CA SER A 75 -24.14 -33.90 -31.13
C SER A 75 -25.04 -35.10 -31.39
N ASN A 76 -25.22 -35.53 -32.65
CA ASN A 76 -26.15 -36.61 -33.01
C ASN A 76 -25.44 -37.95 -33.32
N GLN A 77 -25.15 -38.72 -32.26
CA GLN A 77 -24.44 -39.99 -32.33
C GLN A 77 -25.15 -41.05 -33.22
N LYS A 78 -26.49 -41.03 -33.29
CA LYS A 78 -27.27 -41.96 -34.12
C LYS A 78 -27.07 -41.70 -35.61
N LEU A 79 -27.00 -40.43 -36.01
CA LEU A 79 -26.71 -40.05 -37.40
C LEU A 79 -25.27 -40.41 -37.78
N THR A 80 -24.28 -40.14 -36.92
CA THR A 80 -22.88 -40.52 -37.19
C THR A 80 -22.73 -42.03 -37.36
N ALA A 81 -23.36 -42.84 -36.49
CA ALA A 81 -23.28 -44.30 -36.59
C ALA A 81 -23.89 -44.85 -37.89
N LYS A 82 -25.04 -44.31 -38.31
CA LYS A 82 -25.65 -44.68 -39.60
C LYS A 82 -24.80 -44.24 -40.78
N LEU A 83 -24.16 -43.08 -40.70
CA LEU A 83 -23.27 -42.57 -41.75
C LEU A 83 -22.03 -43.48 -41.92
N GLN A 84 -21.51 -44.02 -40.82
CA GLN A 84 -20.37 -44.95 -40.85
C GLN A 84 -20.68 -46.24 -41.64
N THR A 85 -21.91 -46.76 -41.58
CA THR A 85 -22.33 -47.91 -42.40
C THR A 85 -22.16 -47.68 -43.91
N TYR A 86 -22.21 -46.42 -44.35
CA TYR A 86 -21.99 -46.03 -45.74
C TYR A 86 -20.52 -45.76 -46.05
N ILE A 87 -19.82 -45.05 -45.15
CA ILE A 87 -18.42 -44.64 -45.32
C ILE A 87 -17.44 -45.81 -45.13
N SER A 88 -17.78 -46.83 -44.34
CA SER A 88 -16.92 -48.00 -44.10
C SER A 88 -16.86 -48.98 -45.28
N ARG A 89 -17.58 -48.72 -46.38
CA ARG A 89 -17.49 -49.56 -47.58
C ARG A 89 -16.28 -49.13 -48.42
N ASP A 90 -15.48 -50.09 -48.88
CA ASP A 90 -14.29 -49.83 -49.71
C ASP A 90 -14.61 -49.12 -51.04
N ASP A 91 -15.86 -49.22 -51.49
CA ASP A 91 -16.39 -48.60 -52.69
C ASP A 91 -16.78 -47.11 -52.50
N PHE A 92 -16.84 -46.62 -51.25
CA PHE A 92 -17.23 -45.26 -50.88
C PHE A 92 -16.04 -44.30 -50.78
N ASN A 93 -15.35 -44.06 -51.89
CA ASN A 93 -14.24 -43.11 -51.95
C ASN A 93 -14.31 -42.24 -53.22
N ALA A 94 -13.63 -41.09 -53.19
CA ALA A 94 -13.67 -40.12 -54.28
C ALA A 94 -13.16 -40.70 -55.62
N GLU A 95 -12.16 -41.58 -55.58
CA GLU A 95 -11.57 -42.19 -56.78
C GLU A 95 -12.53 -43.15 -57.49
N SER A 96 -13.20 -44.03 -56.74
CA SER A 96 -14.19 -44.98 -57.25
C SER A 96 -15.42 -44.26 -57.81
N VAL A 97 -15.89 -43.21 -57.13
CA VAL A 97 -17.09 -42.46 -57.53
C VAL A 97 -16.80 -41.52 -58.71
N SER A 98 -15.57 -41.02 -58.86
CA SER A 98 -15.15 -40.18 -60.00
C SER A 98 -15.29 -40.86 -61.36
N ARG A 99 -15.16 -42.19 -61.40
CA ARG A 99 -15.32 -42.99 -62.62
C ARG A 99 -16.78 -43.07 -63.11
N VAL A 100 -17.74 -42.68 -62.26
CA VAL A 100 -19.17 -42.83 -62.52
C VAL A 100 -19.86 -41.48 -62.71
N SER A 101 -19.59 -40.50 -61.83
CA SER A 101 -20.19 -39.17 -61.93
C SER A 101 -19.41 -38.12 -61.14
N LYS A 102 -19.07 -37.02 -61.80
CA LYS A 102 -18.42 -35.83 -61.20
C LYS A 102 -19.26 -35.22 -60.06
N ALA A 103 -20.58 -35.19 -60.22
CA ALA A 103 -21.49 -34.67 -59.21
C ALA A 103 -21.52 -35.57 -57.97
N ALA A 104 -21.56 -36.90 -58.17
CA ALA A 104 -21.50 -37.86 -57.07
C ALA A 104 -20.15 -37.80 -56.33
N THR A 105 -19.04 -37.52 -57.02
CA THR A 105 -17.72 -37.37 -56.37
C THR A 105 -17.68 -36.22 -55.38
N SER A 106 -18.20 -35.05 -55.79
CA SER A 106 -18.22 -33.85 -54.95
C SER A 106 -19.12 -34.04 -53.74
N LEU A 107 -20.27 -34.70 -53.91
CA LEU A 107 -21.17 -35.08 -52.82
C LEU A 107 -20.52 -36.11 -51.88
N CYS A 108 -19.81 -37.11 -52.41
CA CYS A 108 -19.07 -38.10 -51.62
C CYS A 108 -17.98 -37.44 -50.75
N MET A 109 -17.19 -36.54 -51.33
CA MET A 109 -16.16 -35.79 -50.59
C MET A 109 -16.77 -34.93 -49.48
N TRP A 110 -17.95 -34.32 -49.71
CA TRP A 110 -18.66 -33.57 -48.68
C TRP A 110 -19.13 -34.45 -47.52
N VAL A 111 -19.74 -35.61 -47.81
CA VAL A 111 -20.18 -36.56 -46.77
C VAL A 111 -18.99 -37.02 -45.90
N ILE A 112 -17.87 -37.38 -46.53
CA ILE A 112 -16.64 -37.78 -45.83
C ILE A 112 -16.09 -36.63 -44.98
N ALA A 113 -16.09 -35.40 -45.50
CA ALA A 113 -15.63 -34.24 -44.78
C ALA A 113 -16.52 -33.88 -43.57
N MET A 114 -17.84 -34.05 -43.68
CA MET A 114 -18.77 -33.85 -42.56
C MET A 114 -18.53 -34.86 -41.43
N ASP A 115 -18.27 -36.12 -41.77
CA ASP A 115 -17.94 -37.17 -40.80
C ASP A 115 -16.63 -36.89 -40.06
N VAL A 116 -15.57 -36.52 -40.80
CA VAL A 116 -14.29 -36.14 -40.21
C VAL A 116 -14.43 -34.91 -39.31
N TYR A 117 -15.21 -33.91 -39.71
CA TYR A 117 -15.51 -32.75 -38.88
C TYR A 117 -16.23 -33.16 -37.60
N GLY A 118 -17.30 -33.95 -37.68
CA GLY A 118 -18.07 -34.39 -36.51
C GLY A 118 -17.24 -35.17 -35.48
N ARG A 119 -16.34 -36.05 -35.93
CA ARG A 119 -15.41 -36.79 -35.04
C ARG A 119 -14.42 -35.88 -34.33
N VAL A 120 -13.85 -34.91 -35.05
CA VAL A 120 -12.86 -33.98 -34.49
C VAL A 120 -13.53 -32.94 -33.58
N ALA A 121 -14.67 -32.40 -33.97
CA ALA A 121 -15.46 -31.47 -33.16
C ALA A 121 -15.84 -32.09 -31.81
N ARG A 122 -16.25 -33.37 -31.77
CA ARG A 122 -16.54 -34.10 -30.54
C ARG A 122 -15.37 -34.16 -29.56
N GLY A 123 -14.13 -34.25 -30.06
CA GLY A 123 -12.93 -34.25 -29.21
C GLY A 123 -12.50 -32.84 -28.77
N ILE A 124 -12.88 -31.80 -29.51
CA ILE A 124 -12.50 -30.41 -29.25
C ILE A 124 -13.48 -29.73 -28.29
N GLU A 125 -14.77 -30.04 -28.37
CA GLU A 125 -15.80 -29.44 -27.52
C GLU A 125 -15.52 -29.56 -26.02
N PRO A 126 -15.17 -30.74 -25.46
CA PRO A 126 -14.82 -30.84 -24.05
C PRO A 126 -13.54 -30.07 -23.69
N LYS A 127 -12.62 -29.88 -24.65
CA LYS A 127 -11.40 -29.09 -24.43
C LYS A 127 -11.70 -27.60 -24.42
N LYS A 128 -12.59 -27.11 -25.28
CA LYS A 128 -13.06 -25.73 -25.27
C LYS A 128 -13.83 -25.42 -23.98
N ALA A 129 -14.70 -26.32 -23.53
CA ALA A 129 -15.41 -26.15 -22.27
C ALA A 129 -14.45 -26.07 -21.08
N LYS A 130 -13.46 -26.98 -21.00
CA LYS A 130 -12.41 -26.94 -19.97
C LYS A 130 -11.54 -25.69 -20.03
N LEU A 131 -11.21 -25.22 -21.24
CA LEU A 131 -10.46 -23.99 -21.43
C LEU A 131 -11.25 -22.79 -20.88
N ALA A 132 -12.52 -22.65 -21.25
CA ALA A 132 -13.38 -21.58 -20.79
C ALA A 132 -13.58 -21.60 -19.26
N GLU A 133 -13.71 -22.79 -18.67
CA GLU A 133 -13.78 -22.95 -17.22
C GLU A 133 -12.48 -22.53 -16.53
N ALA A 134 -11.32 -22.97 -17.06
CA ALA A 134 -10.02 -22.62 -16.52
C ALA A 134 -9.70 -21.12 -16.67
N GLU A 135 -10.06 -20.51 -17.80
CA GLU A 135 -9.93 -19.05 -18.03
C GLU A 135 -10.79 -18.26 -17.04
N LYS A 136 -12.01 -18.72 -16.76
CA LYS A 136 -12.87 -18.10 -15.75
C LYS A 136 -12.27 -18.22 -14.35
N MET A 137 -11.79 -19.42 -13.98
CA MET A 137 -11.12 -19.63 -12.69
C MET A 137 -9.86 -18.77 -12.54
N LEU A 138 -9.08 -18.61 -13.62
CA LEU A 138 -7.91 -17.76 -13.64
C LEU A 138 -8.30 -16.29 -13.41
N ALA A 139 -9.30 -15.79 -14.13
CA ALA A 139 -9.78 -14.42 -13.96
C ALA A 139 -10.27 -14.13 -12.54
N ASP A 140 -11.02 -15.06 -11.94
CA ASP A 140 -11.49 -14.95 -10.55
C ASP A 140 -10.31 -14.94 -9.56
N ALA A 141 -9.30 -15.80 -9.78
CA ALA A 141 -8.10 -15.87 -8.95
C ALA A 141 -7.23 -14.62 -9.07
N GLU A 142 -7.06 -14.07 -10.27
CA GLU A 142 -6.32 -12.82 -10.51
C GLU A 142 -7.00 -11.63 -9.84
N HIS A 143 -8.34 -11.56 -9.91
CA HIS A 143 -9.11 -10.54 -9.21
C HIS A 143 -8.93 -10.63 -7.69
N GLN A 144 -9.01 -11.85 -7.12
CA GLN A 144 -8.76 -12.06 -5.69
C GLN A 144 -7.32 -11.69 -5.30
N LEU A 145 -6.34 -12.06 -6.12
CA LEU A 145 -4.93 -11.71 -5.90
C LEU A 145 -4.72 -10.20 -5.89
N ALA A 146 -5.30 -9.49 -6.85
CA ALA A 146 -5.22 -8.03 -6.93
C ALA A 146 -5.84 -7.37 -5.69
N ALA A 147 -7.02 -7.82 -5.27
CA ALA A 147 -7.68 -7.33 -4.06
C ALA A 147 -6.83 -7.58 -2.79
N LYS A 148 -6.26 -8.78 -2.63
CA LYS A 148 -5.40 -9.11 -1.48
C LYS A 148 -4.11 -8.31 -1.47
N LYS A 149 -3.48 -8.09 -2.63
CA LYS A 149 -2.29 -7.24 -2.75
C LYS A 149 -2.58 -5.78 -2.41
N ALA A 150 -3.74 -5.25 -2.79
CA ALA A 150 -4.15 -3.90 -2.43
C ALA A 150 -4.30 -3.73 -0.91
N VAL A 151 -4.97 -4.67 -0.24
CA VAL A 151 -5.11 -4.69 1.22
C VAL A 151 -3.75 -4.84 1.91
N LEU A 152 -2.88 -5.70 1.40
CA LEU A 152 -1.53 -5.87 1.94
C LEU A 152 -0.76 -4.55 1.92
N LYS A 153 -0.78 -3.85 0.77
CA LYS A 153 -0.11 -2.56 0.61
C LYS A 153 -0.66 -1.51 1.59
N GLU A 154 -1.98 -1.43 1.76
CA GLU A 154 -2.59 -0.51 2.73
C GLU A 154 -2.11 -0.78 4.16
N VAL A 155 -2.01 -2.05 4.55
CA VAL A 155 -1.50 -2.45 5.87
C VAL A 155 -0.03 -2.12 6.02
N GLU A 156 0.80 -2.38 5.00
CA GLU A 156 2.22 -2.05 4.99
C GLU A 156 2.44 -0.54 5.15
N ASP A 157 1.74 0.28 4.36
CA ASP A 157 1.79 1.74 4.43
C ASP A 157 1.38 2.24 5.83
N ARG A 158 0.34 1.63 6.43
CA ARG A 158 -0.10 1.95 7.79
C ARG A 158 0.93 1.55 8.84
N VAL A 159 1.57 0.40 8.70
CA VAL A 159 2.64 -0.06 9.61
C VAL A 159 3.84 0.87 9.53
N GLU A 160 4.24 1.28 8.33
CA GLU A 160 5.33 2.23 8.14
C GLU A 160 5.02 3.58 8.77
N GLY A 161 3.80 4.10 8.56
CA GLY A 161 3.33 5.32 9.21
C GLY A 161 3.33 5.24 10.74
N LEU A 162 2.93 4.10 11.31
CA LEU A 162 2.97 3.87 12.76
C LEU A 162 4.42 3.77 13.29
N ARG A 163 5.33 3.13 12.54
CA ARG A 163 6.77 3.08 12.90
C ARG A 163 7.39 4.46 12.91
N ALA A 164 7.08 5.31 11.92
CA ALA A 164 7.55 6.69 11.86
C ALA A 164 7.05 7.50 13.07
N LYS A 165 5.75 7.42 13.39
CA LYS A 165 5.16 8.08 14.56
C LYS A 165 5.79 7.61 15.88
N LEU A 166 6.01 6.30 16.02
CA LEU A 166 6.65 5.73 17.20
C LEU A 166 8.10 6.22 17.35
N SER A 167 8.86 6.26 16.26
CA SER A 167 10.24 6.78 16.27
C SER A 167 10.28 8.25 16.71
N GLN A 168 9.40 9.08 16.13
CA GLN A 168 9.31 10.50 16.50
C GLN A 168 8.88 10.69 17.96
N ALA A 169 7.92 9.90 18.45
CA ALA A 169 7.48 9.96 19.84
C ALA A 169 8.60 9.55 20.81
N LYS A 170 9.39 8.51 20.48
CA LYS A 170 10.55 8.10 21.27
C LYS A 170 11.63 9.17 21.32
N GLN A 171 11.95 9.80 20.19
CA GLN A 171 12.91 10.90 20.15
C GLN A 171 12.46 12.09 21.00
N LYS A 172 11.18 12.47 20.91
CA LYS A 172 10.60 13.53 21.76
C LYS A 172 10.65 13.17 23.23
N ALA A 173 10.32 11.94 23.60
CA ALA A 173 10.40 11.47 24.99
C ALA A 173 11.83 11.57 25.55
N GLN A 174 12.82 11.10 24.78
CA GLN A 174 14.23 11.19 25.17
C GLN A 174 14.72 12.65 25.29
N GLN A 175 14.25 13.54 24.42
CA GLN A 175 14.60 14.95 24.51
C GLN A 175 13.99 15.59 25.77
N LEU A 176 12.72 15.32 26.04
CA LEU A 176 12.04 15.82 27.25
C LEU A 176 12.69 15.30 28.52
N GLU A 177 13.12 14.04 28.54
CA GLU A 177 13.82 13.44 29.68
C GLU A 177 15.15 14.16 29.97
N LYS A 178 15.94 14.46 28.92
CA LYS A 178 17.17 15.26 29.04
C LYS A 178 16.89 16.69 29.52
N ASP A 179 15.87 17.33 28.97
CA ASP A 179 15.49 18.69 29.35
C ASP A 179 15.04 18.76 30.81
N MET A 180 14.31 17.74 31.28
CA MET A 180 13.92 17.58 32.69
C MET A 180 15.13 17.40 33.61
N GLU A 181 16.10 16.58 33.22
CA GLU A 181 17.33 16.38 34.00
C GLU A 181 18.10 17.70 34.15
N ILE A 182 18.28 18.42 33.04
CA ILE A 182 18.95 19.74 33.04
C ILE A 182 18.19 20.74 33.90
N ALA A 183 16.86 20.79 33.79
CA ALA A 183 16.02 21.68 34.59
C ALA A 183 16.14 21.38 36.08
N THR A 184 16.16 20.09 36.46
CA THR A 184 16.32 19.65 37.86
C THR A 184 17.67 20.08 38.42
N ILE A 185 18.75 19.90 37.64
CA ILE A 185 20.09 20.36 38.04
C ILE A 185 20.13 21.89 38.21
N LYS A 186 19.54 22.63 37.27
CA LYS A 186 19.48 24.10 37.33
C LYS A 186 18.69 24.58 38.54
N LEU A 187 17.57 23.94 38.84
CA LEU A 187 16.73 24.27 39.99
C LEU A 187 17.49 24.04 41.30
N GLY A 188 18.14 22.88 41.47
CA GLY A 188 18.95 22.62 42.66
C GLY A 188 20.14 23.59 42.82
N ARG A 189 20.74 24.07 41.72
CA ARG A 189 21.77 25.13 41.76
C ARG A 189 21.18 26.47 42.19
N ALA A 190 20.02 26.84 41.65
CA ALA A 190 19.33 28.08 42.00
C ALA A 190 18.92 28.10 43.48
N GLU A 191 18.42 26.98 44.02
CA GLU A 191 18.09 26.83 45.44
C GLU A 191 19.32 27.05 46.34
N LYS A 192 20.46 26.42 46.01
CA LYS A 192 21.72 26.62 46.75
C LYS A 192 22.19 28.07 46.72
N LEU A 193 22.09 28.72 45.57
CA LEU A 193 22.43 30.14 45.43
C LEU A 193 21.50 31.01 46.26
N LEU A 194 20.18 30.79 46.19
CA LEU A 194 19.20 31.54 46.98
C LEU A 194 19.43 31.37 48.49
N ALA A 195 19.73 30.15 48.94
CA ALA A 195 20.05 29.89 50.35
C ALA A 195 21.34 30.63 50.78
N GLY A 196 22.38 30.61 49.94
CA GLY A 196 23.64 31.32 50.22
C GLY A 196 23.46 32.84 50.22
N LEU A 197 22.75 33.39 49.22
CA LEU A 197 22.48 34.81 49.10
C LEU A 197 21.51 35.30 50.18
N GLY A 198 20.61 34.46 50.70
CA GLY A 198 19.69 34.83 51.77
C GLY A 198 20.45 35.26 53.03
N ASN A 199 21.46 34.48 53.43
CA ASN A 199 22.32 34.83 54.57
C ASN A 199 23.13 36.10 54.30
N GLU A 200 23.64 36.23 53.08
CA GLU A 200 24.44 37.38 52.68
C GLU A 200 23.60 38.68 52.64
N ALA A 201 22.34 38.59 52.21
CA ALA A 201 21.42 39.72 52.22
C ALA A 201 21.13 40.22 53.65
N VAL A 202 21.00 39.31 54.63
CA VAL A 202 20.88 39.67 56.05
C VAL A 202 22.16 40.36 56.53
N ARG A 203 23.33 39.82 56.18
CA ARG A 203 24.63 40.41 56.54
C ARG A 203 24.82 41.81 55.95
N TRP A 204 24.53 42.00 54.66
CA TRP A 204 24.61 43.29 54.00
C TRP A 204 23.64 44.30 54.58
N LYS A 205 22.42 43.87 54.92
CA LYS A 205 21.45 44.75 55.57
C LYS A 205 21.96 45.22 56.94
N ALA A 206 22.44 44.29 57.78
CA ALA A 206 23.00 44.64 59.08
C ALA A 206 24.24 45.55 58.96
N ALA A 207 25.14 45.26 57.99
CA ALA A 207 26.30 46.11 57.72
C ALA A 207 25.89 47.51 57.24
N SER A 208 24.87 47.61 56.39
CA SER A 208 24.33 48.89 55.92
C SER A 208 23.74 49.71 57.07
N GLU A 209 22.96 49.08 57.94
CA GLU A 209 22.37 49.73 59.13
C GLU A 209 23.47 50.21 60.09
N GLN A 210 24.51 49.40 60.32
CA GLN A 210 25.66 49.78 61.15
C GLN A 210 26.46 50.94 60.53
N LEU A 211 26.69 50.91 59.22
CA LEU A 211 27.39 51.99 58.51
C LEU A 211 26.60 53.30 58.56
N GLU A 212 25.26 53.24 58.45
CA GLU A 212 24.40 54.42 58.59
C GLU A 212 24.51 55.02 60.00
N GLN A 213 24.58 54.18 61.03
CA GLN A 213 24.82 54.65 62.40
C GLN A 213 26.22 55.24 62.57
N ASN A 214 27.26 54.55 62.10
CA ASN A 214 28.64 55.04 62.16
C ASN A 214 28.80 56.39 61.45
N LEU A 215 28.07 56.62 60.36
CA LEU A 215 28.07 57.89 59.64
C LEU A 215 27.45 59.04 60.45
N LYS A 216 26.47 58.76 61.31
CA LYS A 216 25.91 59.75 62.25
C LYS A 216 26.91 60.09 63.35
N ASP A 217 27.62 59.08 63.87
CA ASP A 217 28.52 59.22 65.02
C ASP A 217 29.96 59.64 64.63
N ILE A 218 30.29 59.69 63.33
CA ILE A 218 31.66 59.86 62.84
C ILE A 218 32.34 61.15 63.35
N VAL A 219 31.62 62.26 63.37
CA VAL A 219 32.18 63.56 63.75
C VAL A 219 32.59 63.52 65.22
N GLY A 220 31.72 63.04 66.10
CA GLY A 220 32.01 62.90 67.52
C GLY A 220 33.11 61.87 67.79
N ASN A 221 33.07 60.73 67.11
CA ASN A 221 34.07 59.68 67.27
C ASN A 221 35.48 60.16 66.88
N VAL A 222 35.62 60.96 65.80
CA VAL A 222 36.90 61.54 65.36
C VAL A 222 37.38 62.62 66.32
N VAL A 223 36.50 63.47 66.85
CA VAL A 223 36.86 64.49 67.84
C VAL A 223 37.39 63.84 69.12
N LEU A 224 36.70 62.81 69.63
CA LEU A 224 37.15 62.05 70.79
C LEU A 224 38.47 61.32 70.51
N GLY A 225 38.64 60.72 69.33
CA GLY A 225 39.90 60.08 68.93
C GLY A 225 41.07 61.05 68.87
N GLY A 226 40.88 62.23 68.27
CA GLY A 226 41.88 63.28 68.23
C GLY A 226 42.26 63.76 69.64
N GLY A 227 41.28 63.96 70.52
CA GLY A 227 41.50 64.33 71.91
C GLY A 227 42.22 63.25 72.71
N PHE A 228 41.86 61.99 72.51
CA PHE A 228 42.48 60.84 73.18
C PHE A 228 43.97 60.74 72.83
N VAL A 229 44.32 60.84 71.54
CA VAL A 229 45.73 60.80 71.11
C VAL A 229 46.51 62.03 71.60
N ALA A 230 45.90 63.22 71.56
CA ALA A 230 46.59 64.46 71.92
C ALA A 230 46.83 64.62 73.44
N TYR A 231 45.86 64.22 74.28
CA TYR A 231 45.89 64.55 75.71
C TYR A 231 46.00 63.34 76.63
N LEU A 232 45.52 62.15 76.23
CA LEU A 232 45.41 61.02 77.16
C LEU A 232 46.69 60.18 77.27
N GLY A 233 47.67 60.36 76.37
CA GLY A 233 48.91 59.58 76.33
C GLY A 233 49.67 59.42 77.67
N PRO A 234 49.88 60.49 78.47
CA PRO A 234 50.65 60.42 79.72
C PRO A 234 49.93 59.76 80.92
N PHE A 235 48.64 59.46 80.82
CA PHE A 235 47.84 58.96 81.95
C PHE A 235 47.78 57.43 82.03
N THR A 236 47.47 56.91 83.22
CA THR A 236 47.24 55.47 83.46
C THR A 236 45.94 54.99 82.82
N ALA A 237 45.82 53.68 82.56
CA ALA A 237 44.64 53.08 81.93
C ALA A 237 43.32 53.46 82.63
N ASP A 238 43.22 53.24 83.95
CA ASP A 238 42.04 53.56 84.75
C ASP A 238 41.64 55.05 84.68
N PHE A 239 42.62 55.95 84.56
CA PHE A 239 42.34 57.38 84.45
C PHE A 239 41.86 57.75 83.05
N ARG A 240 42.43 57.13 82.00
CA ARG A 240 41.99 57.31 80.62
C ARG A 240 40.55 56.84 80.41
N GLU A 241 40.16 55.70 80.99
CA GLU A 241 38.80 55.18 80.91
C GLU A 241 37.78 56.17 81.52
N LYS A 242 38.01 56.60 82.76
CA LYS A 242 37.13 57.57 83.45
C LYS A 242 37.02 58.89 82.71
N LEU A 243 38.12 59.39 82.15
CA LEU A 243 38.13 60.65 81.42
C LEU A 243 37.40 60.51 80.08
N THR A 244 37.57 59.38 79.39
CA THR A 244 36.87 59.06 78.14
C THR A 244 35.36 58.95 78.36
N GLU A 245 34.92 58.26 79.42
CA GLU A 245 33.51 58.20 79.80
C GLU A 245 32.92 59.59 80.04
N LYS A 246 33.66 60.45 80.75
CA LYS A 246 33.22 61.83 81.00
C LYS A 246 33.09 62.63 79.69
N TRP A 247 34.05 62.49 78.78
CA TRP A 247 34.01 63.17 77.48
C TRP A 247 32.84 62.69 76.61
N ILE A 248 32.51 61.40 76.63
CA ILE A 248 31.33 60.86 75.95
C ILE A 248 30.05 61.51 76.52
N GLN A 249 29.93 61.61 77.85
CA GLN A 249 28.77 62.26 78.48
C GLN A 249 28.67 63.75 78.15
N GLU A 250 29.80 64.47 78.08
CA GLU A 250 29.83 65.88 77.69
C GLU A 250 29.42 66.06 76.21
N CYS A 251 29.87 65.18 75.30
CA CYS A 251 29.45 65.22 73.90
C CYS A 251 27.95 64.97 73.71
N LEU A 252 27.38 64.03 74.47
CA LEU A 252 25.94 63.70 74.42
C LEU A 252 25.06 64.69 75.21
N GLY A 253 25.67 65.56 76.03
CA GLY A 253 24.97 66.55 76.85
C GLY A 253 24.32 67.67 76.04
N GLU A 254 23.41 68.42 76.68
CA GLU A 254 22.58 69.45 76.03
C GLU A 254 23.39 70.61 75.44
N GLU A 255 24.61 70.87 75.91
CA GLU A 255 25.45 71.97 75.44
C GLU A 255 26.18 71.68 74.12
N VAL A 256 26.66 70.44 73.91
CA VAL A 256 27.51 70.08 72.75
C VAL A 256 26.70 69.35 71.68
N GLN A 257 25.73 68.52 72.06
CA GLN A 257 24.80 67.81 71.16
C GLN A 257 25.49 67.10 69.98
N LEU A 258 26.62 66.45 70.25
CA LEU A 258 27.39 65.75 69.23
C LEU A 258 27.11 64.26 69.33
N ALA A 259 26.60 63.69 68.24
CA ALA A 259 26.39 62.25 68.13
C ALA A 259 27.74 61.51 68.23
N VAL A 260 27.80 60.57 69.17
CA VAL A 260 28.97 59.77 69.52
C VAL A 260 28.49 58.36 69.85
N ASP A 261 29.28 57.35 69.51
CA ASP A 261 29.01 55.99 69.96
C ASP A 261 29.12 55.91 71.49
N SER A 262 28.02 55.54 72.15
CA SER A 262 27.98 55.30 73.60
C SER A 262 29.01 54.27 74.11
N ARG A 263 29.52 53.39 73.23
CA ARG A 263 30.59 52.42 73.52
C ARG A 263 31.88 52.77 72.78
N TRP A 264 32.16 54.06 72.61
CA TRP A 264 33.36 54.55 71.96
C TRP A 264 34.61 53.91 72.58
N SER A 265 35.52 53.45 71.72
CA SER A 265 36.84 52.97 72.11
C SER A 265 37.88 53.44 71.09
N CYS A 266 39.09 53.73 71.57
CA CYS A 266 40.18 54.18 70.71
C CYS A 266 40.52 53.13 69.65
N ASP A 267 40.53 51.84 70.03
CA ASP A 267 40.86 50.74 69.13
C ASP A 267 39.80 50.53 68.04
N ALA A 268 38.50 50.72 68.34
CA ALA A 268 37.45 50.57 67.33
C ALA A 268 37.39 51.74 66.33
N VAL A 269 37.85 52.93 66.71
CA VAL A 269 37.78 54.14 65.88
C VAL A 269 39.06 54.41 65.11
N LEU A 270 40.22 54.13 65.72
CA LEU A 270 41.54 54.43 65.15
C LEU A 270 42.35 53.17 64.82
N GLY A 271 41.94 52.00 65.31
CA GLY A 271 42.58 50.72 65.01
C GLY A 271 41.91 49.98 63.86
N ASP A 272 42.68 49.14 63.17
CA ASP A 272 42.16 48.12 62.28
C ASP A 272 42.13 46.79 63.06
N PRO A 273 40.94 46.25 63.40
CA PRO A 273 40.84 44.92 63.99
C PRO A 273 41.07 43.87 62.89
N ALA A 274 42.34 43.70 62.49
CA ALA A 274 42.78 42.62 61.62
C ALA A 274 42.70 41.24 62.30
#